data_AF-A0A060N4P2-F1
#
_entry.id   AF-A0A060N4P2-F1
#
_cell.length_a   1.000
_cell.length_b   1.000
_cell.length_c   1.000
_cell.angle_alpha   90.00
_cell.angle_beta   90.00
_cell.angle_gamma   90.00
#
_symmetry.space_group_name_H-M   'P 1'
#
loop_
_entity.id
_entity.type
_entity.pdbx_description
1 polymer ?
#
loop_
_entity_poly.entity_id
_entity_poly.type
_entity_poly.pdbx_seq_one_letter_code
_entity_poly.pdbx_strand_id
1 'polypeptide(L)'
;MSYVCLKCNEVYKNSINQIKPIKYGEDKEWLFCPKIDCHGRVVEIDELIMPTIIELNKKGYTTEFCCSGHSYERYTDTYISFTGEKIPMNLPKGFIMEKIGDKVCIRKYYDNILSKLERFEEILKTNLELLKWANNL
;
A
#
# COMPACT_ATOMS: atom_id res chain seq x y z
N MET A 1 -10.23 -1.17 -9.85
CA MET A 1 -9.51 -0.91 -8.58
C MET A 1 -9.83 -2.07 -7.66
N SER A 2 -8.83 -2.55 -6.93
CA SER A 2 -8.95 -3.76 -6.12
C SER A 2 -9.01 -3.40 -4.64
N TYR A 3 -9.75 -4.18 -3.88
CA TYR A 3 -9.94 -3.98 -2.45
C TYR A 3 -9.31 -5.14 -1.69
N VAL A 4 -8.61 -4.85 -0.60
CA VAL A 4 -7.94 -5.87 0.21
C VAL A 4 -8.37 -5.74 1.66
N CYS A 5 -8.72 -6.87 2.27
CA CYS A 5 -8.87 -6.94 3.72
C CYS A 5 -7.49 -6.96 4.40
N LEU A 6 -7.19 -5.97 5.23
CA LEU A 6 -5.90 -5.85 5.92
C LEU A 6 -5.67 -6.92 7.01
N LYS A 7 -6.69 -7.72 7.35
CA LYS A 7 -6.58 -8.80 8.35
C LYS A 7 -6.42 -10.17 7.70
N CYS A 8 -7.32 -10.55 6.79
CA CYS A 8 -7.28 -11.88 6.15
C CYS A 8 -6.66 -11.88 4.75
N ASN A 9 -6.25 -10.72 4.23
CA ASN A 9 -5.63 -10.54 2.92
C ASN A 9 -6.48 -10.99 1.72
N GLU A 10 -7.79 -11.16 1.93
CA GLU A 10 -8.73 -11.45 0.84
C GLU A 10 -8.81 -10.27 -0.12
N VAL A 11 -8.74 -10.57 -1.42
CA VAL A 11 -8.87 -9.59 -2.50
C VAL A 11 -10.29 -9.60 -3.03
N TYR A 12 -10.92 -8.44 -3.06
CA TYR A 12 -12.25 -8.22 -3.60
C TYR A 12 -12.19 -7.32 -4.83
N LYS A 13 -13.07 -7.60 -5.79
CA LYS A 13 -13.28 -6.75 -6.98
C LYS A 13 -14.28 -5.64 -6.66
N ASN A 14 -14.52 -4.77 -7.66
CA ASN A 14 -15.44 -3.62 -7.59
C ASN A 14 -16.83 -3.92 -6.98
N SER A 15 -17.32 -5.17 -7.01
CA SER A 15 -18.60 -5.56 -6.42
C SER A 15 -18.68 -5.33 -4.91
N ILE A 16 -17.56 -5.22 -4.20
CA ILE A 16 -17.58 -4.96 -2.77
C ILE A 16 -18.08 -3.55 -2.41
N ASN A 17 -18.08 -2.62 -3.37
CA ASN A 17 -18.64 -1.28 -3.19
C ASN A 17 -20.16 -1.27 -3.02
N GLN A 18 -20.83 -2.40 -3.29
CA GLN A 18 -22.25 -2.58 -3.01
C GLN A 18 -22.50 -2.83 -1.52
N ILE A 19 -21.48 -3.20 -0.75
CA ILE A 19 -21.58 -3.33 0.70
C ILE A 19 -21.62 -1.91 1.28
N LYS A 20 -22.66 -1.64 2.06
CA LYS A 20 -22.83 -0.35 2.73
C LYS A 20 -21.67 -0.15 3.72
N PRO A 21 -20.86 0.91 3.58
CA PRO A 21 -19.83 1.19 4.56
C PRO A 21 -20.46 1.57 5.90
N ILE A 22 -19.74 1.28 6.98
CA ILE A 22 -20.15 1.63 8.33
C ILE A 22 -19.54 2.99 8.66
N LYS A 23 -20.38 3.92 9.13
CA LYS A 23 -19.94 5.24 9.60
C LYS A 23 -19.18 5.10 10.91
N TYR A 24 -18.02 5.74 10.98
CA TYR A 24 -17.20 5.81 12.17
C TYR A 24 -16.82 7.28 12.42
N GLY A 25 -17.47 7.91 13.41
CA GLY A 25 -17.39 9.35 13.61
C GLY A 25 -18.18 10.15 12.58
N GLU A 26 -17.93 11.46 12.50
CA GLU A 26 -18.74 12.38 11.68
C GLU A 26 -18.45 12.24 10.18
N ASP A 27 -17.21 11.90 9.77
CA ASP A 27 -16.79 11.99 8.36
C ASP A 27 -16.09 10.74 7.79
N LYS A 28 -15.92 9.65 8.54
CA LYS A 28 -15.18 8.48 8.05
C LYS A 28 -16.10 7.29 7.83
N GLU A 29 -16.10 6.80 6.59
CA GLU A 29 -16.79 5.57 6.20
C GLU A 29 -15.78 4.43 6.04
N TRP A 30 -16.06 3.31 6.70
CA TRP A 30 -15.17 2.14 6.72
C TRP A 30 -15.88 0.94 6.13
N LEU A 31 -15.21 0.27 5.20
CA LEU A 31 -15.64 -1.00 4.67
C LEU A 31 -15.00 -2.13 5.48
N PHE A 32 -15.81 -3.12 5.85
CA PHE A 32 -15.35 -4.28 6.63
C PHE A 32 -15.49 -5.56 5.83
N CYS A 33 -14.61 -6.51 6.13
CA CYS A 33 -14.56 -7.81 5.49
C CYS A 33 -15.88 -8.57 5.71
N PRO A 34 -16.56 -9.04 4.64
CA PRO A 34 -17.82 -9.77 4.76
C PRO A 34 -17.67 -11.20 5.30
N LYS A 35 -16.45 -11.71 5.48
CA LYS A 35 -16.23 -13.02 6.11
C LYS A 35 -16.61 -12.93 7.58
N ILE A 36 -17.49 -13.85 8.01
CA ILE A 36 -18.13 -13.88 9.33
C ILE A 36 -17.12 -13.66 10.46
N ASP A 37 -15.95 -14.32 10.42
CA ASP A 37 -14.98 -14.28 11.53
C ASP A 37 -13.81 -13.28 11.33
N CYS A 38 -13.80 -12.53 10.23
CA CYS A 38 -12.68 -11.65 9.94
C CYS A 38 -12.88 -10.27 10.57
N HIS A 39 -13.95 -9.57 10.17
CA HIS A 39 -14.20 -8.17 10.55
C HIS A 39 -13.00 -7.22 10.33
N GLY A 40 -12.06 -7.59 9.46
CA GLY A 40 -10.92 -6.73 9.12
C GLY A 40 -11.35 -5.55 8.26
N ARG A 41 -10.63 -4.42 8.36
CA ARG A 41 -10.81 -3.28 7.47
C ARG A 41 -10.48 -3.68 6.03
N VAL A 42 -11.37 -3.34 5.11
CA VAL A 42 -11.14 -3.45 3.67
C VAL A 42 -10.79 -2.07 3.13
N VAL A 43 -9.69 -2.00 2.39
CA VAL A 43 -9.20 -0.76 1.80
C VAL A 43 -8.96 -0.95 0.31
N GLU A 44 -9.11 0.13 -0.43
CA GLU A 44 -8.70 0.19 -1.83
C GLU A 44 -7.17 0.26 -1.91
N ILE A 45 -6.57 -0.54 -2.80
CA ILE A 45 -5.11 -0.56 -3.00
C ILE A 45 -4.80 -0.56 -4.50
N ASP A 46 -3.78 0.22 -4.88
CA ASP A 46 -3.19 0.18 -6.22
C ASP A 46 -2.75 -1.23 -6.61
N GLU A 47 -3.15 -1.68 -7.78
CA GLU A 47 -2.94 -3.06 -8.24
C GLU A 47 -1.45 -3.44 -8.31
N LEU A 48 -0.57 -2.47 -8.62
CA LEU A 48 0.88 -2.70 -8.71
C LEU A 48 1.56 -2.97 -7.36
N ILE A 49 1.12 -2.29 -6.29
CA ILE A 49 1.73 -2.43 -4.96
C ILE A 49 1.00 -3.46 -4.08
N MET A 50 -0.22 -3.81 -4.44
CA MET A 50 -1.08 -4.75 -3.70
C MET A 50 -0.39 -6.07 -3.31
N PRO A 51 0.35 -6.78 -4.20
CA PRO A 51 1.04 -8.00 -3.82
C PRO A 51 2.05 -7.79 -2.68
N THR A 52 2.78 -6.68 -2.71
CA THR A 52 3.74 -6.30 -1.66
C THR A 52 3.03 -6.07 -0.33
N ILE A 53 1.93 -5.33 -0.33
CA ILE A 53 1.17 -5.04 0.90
C ILE A 53 0.63 -6.33 1.53
N ILE A 54 0.08 -7.23 0.71
CA ILE A 54 -0.38 -8.54 1.17
C ILE A 54 0.75 -9.34 1.80
N GLU A 55 1.93 -9.35 1.18
CA GLU A 55 3.09 -10.09 1.70
C GLU A 55 3.57 -9.52 3.04
N LEU A 56 3.67 -8.19 3.13
CA LEU A 56 4.04 -7.49 4.37
C LEU A 56 3.05 -7.81 5.50
N ASN A 57 1.75 -7.72 5.24
CA ASN A 57 0.70 -8.02 6.21
C ASN A 57 0.77 -9.49 6.67
N LYS A 58 0.99 -10.45 5.76
CA LYS A 58 1.19 -11.87 6.12
C LYS A 58 2.39 -12.10 7.02
N LYS A 59 3.44 -11.29 6.88
CA LYS A 59 4.64 -11.32 7.74
C LYS A 59 4.47 -10.52 9.04
N GLY A 60 3.28 -9.98 9.30
CA GLY A 60 2.95 -9.23 10.53
C GLY A 60 3.42 -7.78 10.54
N TYR A 61 3.83 -7.23 9.39
CA TYR A 61 4.00 -5.78 9.27
C TYR A 61 2.63 -5.14 9.07
N THR A 62 2.26 -4.16 9.88
CA THR A 62 0.97 -3.48 9.73
C THR A 62 1.15 -2.24 8.85
N THR A 63 0.46 -2.21 7.71
CA THR A 63 0.47 -1.06 6.78
C THR A 63 -0.82 -0.24 6.89
N GLU A 64 -0.74 1.08 6.67
CA GLU A 64 -1.90 1.97 6.76
C GLU A 64 -2.20 2.72 5.45
N PHE A 65 -1.18 3.27 4.80
CA PHE A 65 -1.30 3.99 3.54
C PHE A 65 -0.21 3.55 2.57
N CYS A 66 -0.51 3.52 1.28
CA CYS A 66 0.46 3.19 0.26
C CYS A 66 0.07 3.79 -1.09
N CYS A 67 1.07 3.99 -1.96
CA CYS A 67 0.85 4.32 -3.36
C CYS A 67 1.94 3.63 -4.20
N SER A 68 1.52 3.11 -5.35
CA SER A 68 2.45 2.51 -6.31
C SER A 68 3.26 3.55 -7.09
N GLY A 69 2.79 4.79 -7.16
CA GLY A 69 3.32 5.88 -7.96
C GLY A 69 2.47 6.15 -9.21
N HIS A 70 2.26 7.43 -9.51
CA HIS A 70 1.47 7.89 -10.65
C HIS A 70 2.37 8.54 -11.71
N SER A 71 2.53 7.90 -12.87
CA SER A 71 3.48 8.37 -13.91
C SER A 71 3.08 9.69 -14.57
N TYR A 72 1.80 10.03 -14.53
CA TYR A 72 1.25 11.25 -15.14
C TYR A 72 1.35 12.49 -14.23
N GLU A 73 1.66 12.32 -12.94
CA GLU A 73 1.77 13.42 -11.98
C GLU A 73 3.16 14.07 -12.03
N ARG A 74 3.23 15.38 -11.77
CA ARG A 74 4.51 16.13 -11.81
C ARG A 74 5.46 15.69 -10.69
N TYR A 75 4.91 15.42 -9.52
CA TYR A 75 5.61 14.89 -8.36
C TYR A 75 4.97 13.55 -8.04
N THR A 76 5.78 12.51 -7.97
CA THR A 76 5.29 11.14 -7.84
C THR A 76 6.29 10.35 -7.02
N ASP A 77 5.75 9.42 -6.26
CA ASP A 77 6.52 8.58 -5.38
C ASP A 77 5.81 7.25 -5.15
N THR A 78 6.62 6.23 -4.85
CA THR A 78 6.12 4.97 -4.33
C THR A 78 6.36 4.98 -2.84
N TYR A 79 5.32 4.71 -2.04
CA TYR A 79 5.45 4.72 -0.59
C TYR A 79 4.61 3.66 0.10
N ILE A 80 5.06 3.28 1.30
CA ILE A 80 4.32 2.45 2.25
C ILE A 80 4.48 3.06 3.64
N SER A 81 3.37 3.42 4.26
CA SER A 81 3.30 3.83 5.66
C SER A 81 2.97 2.63 6.53
N PHE A 82 3.80 2.42 7.54
CA PHE A 82 3.66 1.39 8.56
C PHE A 82 3.10 1.99 9.85
N THR A 83 2.33 1.18 10.54
CA THR A 83 1.85 1.44 11.90
C THR A 83 2.24 0.27 12.81
N GLY A 84 2.40 0.53 14.10
CA GLY A 84 2.79 -0.48 15.08
C GLY A 84 4.31 -0.62 15.26
N GLU A 85 4.71 -1.66 16.00
CA GLU A 85 6.07 -1.81 16.51
C GLU A 85 7.03 -2.47 15.51
N LYS A 86 6.50 -3.28 14.59
CA LYS A 86 7.31 -4.03 13.62
C LYS A 86 7.56 -3.19 12.38
N ILE A 87 8.77 -2.65 12.26
CA ILE A 87 9.23 -1.84 11.13
C ILE A 87 10.41 -2.56 10.45
N PRO A 88 10.46 -2.65 9.10
CA PRO A 88 11.60 -3.23 8.40
C PRO A 88 12.89 -2.41 8.63
N MET A 89 13.97 -3.06 9.07
CA MET A 89 15.27 -2.40 9.27
C MET A 89 16.03 -2.21 7.95
N ASN A 90 15.91 -3.17 7.02
CA ASN A 90 16.53 -3.09 5.70
C ASN A 90 15.54 -2.51 4.70
N LEU A 91 15.94 -1.45 4.00
CA LEU A 91 15.10 -0.79 3.01
C LEU A 91 15.33 -1.37 1.61
N PRO A 92 14.29 -1.35 0.74
CA PRO A 92 14.47 -1.63 -0.68
C PRO A 92 15.39 -0.57 -1.32
N LYS A 93 16.05 -0.94 -2.41
CA LYS A 93 17.00 -0.06 -3.09
C LYS A 93 16.33 1.26 -3.50
N GLY A 94 16.95 2.38 -3.12
CA GLY A 94 16.49 3.72 -3.46
C GLY A 94 15.32 4.24 -2.62
N PHE A 95 14.82 3.45 -1.66
CA PHE A 95 13.87 3.94 -0.67
C PHE A 95 14.60 4.62 0.48
N ILE A 96 14.02 5.70 0.97
CA ILE A 96 14.37 6.35 2.23
C ILE A 96 13.30 6.04 3.27
N MET A 97 13.67 6.16 4.54
CA MET A 97 12.75 6.04 5.67
C MET A 97 12.50 7.42 6.26
N GLU A 98 11.22 7.75 6.42
CA GLU A 98 10.73 9.01 6.98
C GLU A 98 9.91 8.69 8.23
N LYS A 99 10.15 9.42 9.31
CA LYS A 99 9.34 9.31 10.54
C LYS A 99 8.42 10.52 10.64
N ILE A 100 7.10 10.28 10.61
CA ILE A 100 6.07 11.32 10.68
C ILE A 100 5.25 11.06 11.95
N GLY A 101 5.61 11.75 13.03
CA GLY A 101 5.08 11.46 14.37
C GLY A 101 5.45 10.04 14.81
N ASP A 102 4.43 9.23 15.11
CA ASP A 102 4.59 7.83 15.53
C ASP A 102 4.57 6.83 14.35
N LYS A 103 4.45 7.33 13.12
CA LYS A 103 4.39 6.50 11.91
C LYS A 103 5.74 6.47 11.21
N VAL A 104 6.02 5.35 10.56
CA VAL A 104 7.19 5.21 9.68
C VAL A 104 6.72 5.01 8.26
N CYS A 105 7.23 5.82 7.34
CA CYS A 105 6.98 5.73 5.93
C CYS A 105 8.28 5.37 5.21
N ILE A 106 8.24 4.38 4.33
CA ILE A 106 9.31 4.19 3.35
C ILE A 106 8.85 4.80 2.03
N ARG A 107 9.73 5.55 1.36
CA ARG A 107 9.39 6.28 0.14
C ARG A 107 10.53 6.27 -0.86
N LYS A 108 10.19 6.16 -2.14
CA LYS A 108 11.09 6.45 -3.25
C LYS A 108 10.47 7.50 -4.14
N TYR A 109 11.20 8.61 -4.31
CA TYR A 109 10.84 9.67 -5.24
C TYR A 109 11.35 9.35 -6.64
N TYR A 110 10.59 9.77 -7.66
CA TYR A 110 11.02 9.70 -9.05
C TYR A 110 11.46 11.05 -9.57
N ASP A 111 12.41 11.05 -10.50
CA ASP A 111 12.89 12.28 -11.13
C ASP A 111 11.78 12.90 -12.00
N ASN A 112 11.59 14.21 -11.83
CA ASN A 112 10.58 14.97 -12.55
C ASN A 112 11.00 15.32 -13.98
N ILE A 113 12.29 15.15 -14.32
CA ILE A 113 12.86 15.34 -15.65
C ILE A 113 12.50 14.18 -16.59
N LEU A 114 12.25 12.99 -16.06
CA LEU A 114 11.87 11.82 -16.84
C LEU A 114 10.55 12.05 -17.59
N SER A 115 10.48 11.52 -18.81
CA SER A 115 9.22 11.43 -19.55
C SER A 115 8.21 10.54 -18.81
N LYS A 116 6.92 10.67 -19.17
CA LYS A 116 5.85 9.83 -18.60
C LYS A 116 6.12 8.33 -18.80
N LEU A 117 6.71 7.95 -19.94
CA LEU A 117 7.01 6.57 -20.26
C LEU A 117 8.17 6.04 -19.42
N GLU A 118 9.30 6.74 -19.39
CA GLU A 118 10.47 6.35 -18.58
C GLU A 118 10.10 6.23 -17.10
N ARG A 119 9.32 7.18 -16.60
CA ARG A 119 8.82 7.15 -15.22
C ARG A 119 7.90 5.97 -14.97
N PHE A 120 7.02 5.63 -15.92
CA PHE A 120 6.17 4.45 -15.80
C PHE A 120 6.99 3.16 -15.73
N GLU A 121 8.04 3.04 -16.56
CA GLU A 121 8.97 1.91 -16.51
C GLU A 121 9.72 1.83 -15.17
N GLU A 122 10.16 2.97 -14.64
CA GLU A 122 10.79 3.02 -13.31
C GLU A 122 9.82 2.63 -12.18
N ILE A 123 8.55 3.05 -12.26
CA ILE A 123 7.50 2.67 -11.30
C ILE A 123 7.28 1.16 -11.34
N LEU A 124 7.17 0.55 -12.54
CA LEU A 124 7.02 -0.90 -12.68
C LEU A 124 8.21 -1.65 -12.08
N LYS A 125 9.43 -1.23 -12.41
CA LYS A 125 10.65 -1.82 -11.87
C LYS A 125 10.72 -1.69 -10.36
N THR A 126 10.35 -0.53 -9.82
CA THR A 126 10.35 -0.27 -8.38
C THR A 126 9.36 -1.16 -7.66
N ASN A 127 8.12 -1.31 -8.16
CA ASN A 127 7.13 -2.18 -7.53
C ASN A 127 7.55 -3.66 -7.58
N LEU A 128 8.23 -4.10 -8.66
CA LEU A 128 8.80 -5.45 -8.73
C LEU A 128 9.93 -5.66 -7.73
N GLU A 129 10.86 -4.70 -7.59
CA GLU A 129 11.93 -4.74 -6.60
C GLU A 129 11.38 -4.70 -5.17
N LEU A 130 10.33 -3.93 -4.94
CA LEU A 130 9.64 -3.81 -3.67
C LEU A 130 8.96 -5.13 -3.26
N LEU A 131 8.30 -5.82 -4.20
CA LEU A 131 7.76 -7.15 -3.96
C LEU A 131 8.86 -8.17 -3.64
N LYS A 132 9.97 -8.16 -4.39
CA LYS A 132 11.13 -9.03 -4.11
C LYS A 132 11.70 -8.76 -2.73
N TRP A 133 11.80 -7.50 -2.33
CA TRP A 133 12.22 -7.12 -0.99
C TRP A 133 11.27 -7.65 0.08
N ALA A 134 9.95 -7.45 -0.07
CA ALA A 134 8.95 -7.94 0.87
C ALA A 134 9.01 -9.46 1.04
N ASN A 135 9.20 -10.21 -0.06
CA ASN A 135 9.38 -11.67 -0.02
C ASN A 135 10.63 -12.12 0.77
N ASN A 136 11.68 -11.31 0.84
CA ASN A 136 12.95 -11.64 1.51
C ASN A 136 13.09 -11.06 2.94
N LEU A 137 12.07 -10.34 3.44
CA LEU A 137 11.98 -9.87 4.84
C LEU A 137 11.68 -10.97 5.87
#